data_AF-A0A9D7LVL7-F1
#
_entry.id   AF-A0A9D7LVL7-F1
#
_cell.length_a   1.000
_cell.length_b   1.000
_cell.length_c   1.000
_cell.angle_alpha   90.00
_cell.angle_beta   90.00
_cell.angle_gamma   90.00
#
_symmetry.space_group_name_H-M   'P 1'
#
loop_
_entity.id
_entity.type
_entity.pdbx_description
1 polymer ?
#
loop_
_entity_poly.entity_id
_entity_poly.type
_entity_poly.pdbx_seq_one_letter_code
_entity_poly.pdbx_strand_id
1 'polypeptide(L)'
;MERAICASPALAHEDAVMARLYAAAKRGARGDGQSGHGAAQLAWLKERAACKDFVRAAFPTRADCLMARYRDRNIELATAALFTNRDAALATLRRLDPAGATLLEALTIYALQPGSSNWSSPALRQDRARIAELLGPPWRQLGGDPAQGYGSGILASDGIVSLDDALKSPATFAQTIKVLATYAEGARTPLLFPCEVLLRHPDMIELEQPLYGSSLDNALPQSNCEAVLPPAPRLAVLDRAIWDSWPECDGTIRYLFYRAYGAKFDAVLLGQPAARAFSKRPMPRRKGISATALAAVQQELAARYAAFGYAPSAARATARERLVDMLSTAHKCG
;
A
#
# COMPACT_ATOMS: atom_id res chain seq x y z
N MET A 1 21.04 -11.19 -20.12
CA MET A 1 19.96 -11.45 -19.15
C MET A 1 18.91 -12.31 -19.83
N GLU A 2 18.34 -11.81 -20.93
CA GLU A 2 17.36 -12.54 -21.75
C GLU A 2 17.76 -13.97 -22.11
N ARG A 3 19.01 -14.23 -22.55
CA ARG A 3 19.47 -15.61 -22.81
C ARG A 3 19.32 -16.55 -21.61
N ALA A 4 19.56 -16.08 -20.39
CA ALA A 4 19.42 -16.89 -19.17
C ALA A 4 17.95 -17.13 -18.81
N ILE A 5 17.08 -16.16 -19.10
CA ILE A 5 15.63 -16.29 -18.92
C ILE A 5 15.07 -17.29 -19.94
N CYS A 6 15.38 -17.12 -21.22
CA CYS A 6 14.89 -17.99 -22.29
C CYS A 6 15.41 -19.43 -22.19
N ALA A 7 16.60 -19.64 -21.63
CA ALA A 7 17.17 -20.99 -21.45
C ALA A 7 16.57 -21.75 -20.26
N SER A 8 15.85 -21.07 -19.35
CA SER A 8 15.22 -21.69 -18.18
C SER A 8 13.70 -21.68 -18.33
N PRO A 9 13.05 -22.86 -18.48
CA PRO A 9 11.60 -22.94 -18.58
C PRO A 9 10.86 -22.28 -17.40
N ALA A 10 11.42 -22.39 -16.19
CA ALA A 10 10.86 -21.78 -15.00
C ALA A 10 10.92 -20.23 -15.05
N LEU A 11 12.05 -19.66 -15.46
CA LEU A 11 12.18 -18.19 -15.58
C LEU A 11 11.32 -17.66 -16.74
N ALA A 12 11.27 -18.37 -17.87
CA ALA A 12 10.40 -18.01 -18.98
C ALA A 12 8.92 -18.03 -18.57
N HIS A 13 8.50 -18.99 -17.75
CA HIS A 13 7.15 -19.03 -17.19
C HIS A 13 6.84 -17.80 -16.32
N GLU A 14 7.73 -17.45 -15.37
CA GLU A 14 7.51 -16.29 -14.52
C GLU A 14 7.53 -14.95 -15.28
N ASP A 15 8.33 -14.84 -16.35
CA ASP A 15 8.33 -13.69 -17.24
C ASP A 15 6.99 -13.55 -17.99
N ALA A 16 6.43 -14.66 -18.46
CA ALA A 16 5.11 -14.69 -19.09
C ALA A 16 3.97 -14.36 -18.09
N VAL A 17 4.09 -14.80 -16.84
CA VAL A 17 3.18 -14.40 -15.75
C VAL A 17 3.27 -12.88 -15.52
N MET A 18 4.48 -12.34 -15.38
CA MET A 18 4.73 -10.91 -15.20
C MET A 18 4.11 -10.09 -16.33
N ALA A 19 4.34 -10.48 -17.59
CA ALA A 19 3.81 -9.76 -18.74
C ALA A 19 2.27 -9.71 -18.75
N ARG A 20 1.60 -10.82 -18.41
CA ARG A 20 0.13 -10.87 -18.32
C ARG A 20 -0.40 -10.00 -17.19
N LEU A 21 0.22 -10.05 -16.01
CA LEU A 21 -0.18 -9.22 -14.87
C LEU A 21 0.07 -7.74 -15.15
N TYR A 22 1.19 -7.38 -15.76
CA TYR A 22 1.48 -6.02 -16.20
C TYR A 22 0.42 -5.49 -17.17
N ALA A 23 -0.03 -6.33 -18.12
CA ALA A 23 -1.08 -5.94 -19.07
C ALA A 23 -2.43 -5.64 -18.39
N ALA A 24 -2.74 -6.30 -17.27
CA ALA A 24 -3.90 -6.01 -16.45
C ALA A 24 -3.68 -4.75 -15.59
N ALA A 25 -2.57 -4.70 -14.86
CA ALA A 25 -2.23 -3.64 -13.90
C ALA A 25 -2.02 -2.27 -14.55
N LYS A 26 -1.48 -2.20 -15.79
CA LYS A 26 -1.18 -0.93 -16.48
C LYS A 26 -2.38 0.01 -16.68
N ARG A 27 -3.62 -0.50 -16.53
CA ARG A 27 -4.84 0.33 -16.55
C ARG A 27 -4.88 1.34 -15.40
N GLY A 28 -4.11 1.10 -14.35
CA GLY A 28 -4.04 1.93 -13.15
C GLY A 28 -5.28 1.81 -12.29
N ALA A 29 -5.19 2.33 -11.06
CA ALA A 29 -6.24 2.19 -10.06
C ALA A 29 -7.52 2.98 -10.40
N ARG A 30 -7.44 3.93 -11.33
CA ARG A 30 -8.58 4.71 -11.84
C ARG A 30 -9.20 4.13 -13.11
N GLY A 31 -8.56 3.13 -13.72
CA GLY A 31 -9.04 2.47 -14.95
C GLY A 31 -8.92 3.31 -16.24
N ASP A 32 -8.36 4.51 -16.17
CA ASP A 32 -8.20 5.45 -17.29
C ASP A 32 -6.91 5.24 -18.10
N GLY A 33 -6.09 4.25 -17.72
CA GLY A 33 -4.83 3.93 -18.38
C GLY A 33 -3.64 4.80 -17.95
N GLN A 34 -3.85 5.80 -17.10
CA GLN A 34 -2.75 6.60 -16.55
C GLN A 34 -2.23 5.94 -15.26
N SER A 35 -1.05 5.32 -15.35
CA SER A 35 -0.41 4.67 -14.20
C SER A 35 1.11 4.86 -14.18
N GLY A 36 1.70 4.74 -13.00
CA GLY A 36 3.15 4.72 -12.79
C GLY A 36 3.82 3.41 -13.22
N HIS A 37 3.05 2.40 -13.63
CA HIS A 37 3.57 1.07 -13.93
C HIS A 37 4.63 1.05 -15.04
N GLY A 38 4.54 1.92 -16.05
CA GLY A 38 5.56 2.02 -17.09
C GLY A 38 6.94 2.42 -16.52
N ALA A 39 6.96 3.46 -15.69
CA ALA A 39 8.17 3.91 -15.01
C ALA A 39 8.68 2.85 -14.02
N ALA A 40 7.79 2.25 -13.23
CA ALA A 40 8.12 1.19 -12.29
C ALA A 40 8.69 -0.06 -12.99
N GLN A 41 8.14 -0.43 -14.16
CA GLN A 41 8.64 -1.56 -14.93
C GLN A 41 10.05 -1.30 -15.49
N LEU A 42 10.32 -0.08 -15.95
CA LEU A 42 11.66 0.32 -16.40
C LEU A 42 12.67 0.32 -15.24
N ALA A 43 12.28 0.80 -14.06
CA ALA A 43 13.10 0.74 -12.85
C ALA A 43 13.42 -0.71 -12.47
N TRP A 44 12.39 -1.56 -12.40
CA TRP A 44 12.56 -2.99 -12.11
C TRP A 44 13.48 -3.70 -13.12
N LEU A 45 13.37 -3.39 -14.43
CA LEU A 45 14.26 -3.97 -15.44
C LEU A 45 15.73 -3.60 -15.21
N LYS A 46 16.01 -2.38 -14.73
CA LYS A 46 17.35 -1.93 -14.36
C LYS A 46 17.83 -2.64 -13.09
N GLU A 47 16.99 -2.73 -12.07
CA GLU A 47 17.33 -3.41 -10.80
C GLU A 47 17.58 -4.90 -10.99
N ARG A 48 16.75 -5.57 -11.79
CA ARG A 48 16.94 -6.98 -12.17
C ARG A 48 18.31 -7.21 -12.82
N ALA A 49 18.86 -6.21 -13.51
CA ALA A 49 20.18 -6.32 -14.12
C ALA A 49 21.30 -6.58 -13.10
N ALA A 50 21.10 -6.22 -11.82
CA ALA A 50 22.02 -6.53 -10.73
C ALA A 50 22.22 -8.04 -10.51
N CYS A 51 21.29 -8.90 -10.98
CA CYS A 51 21.50 -10.35 -10.98
C CYS A 51 22.60 -10.82 -11.96
N LYS A 52 23.22 -9.93 -12.75
CA LYS A 52 24.46 -10.25 -13.47
C LYS A 52 25.59 -10.55 -12.50
N ASP A 53 25.71 -9.72 -11.46
CA ASP A 53 26.78 -9.74 -10.48
C ASP A 53 26.19 -10.09 -9.09
N PHE A 54 25.39 -11.16 -9.06
CA PHE A 54 24.66 -11.57 -7.86
C PHE A 54 25.62 -12.02 -6.74
N VAL A 55 25.23 -11.75 -5.50
CA VAL A 55 25.98 -12.18 -4.32
C VAL A 55 25.66 -13.64 -4.02
N ARG A 56 26.64 -14.54 -4.20
CA ARG A 56 26.46 -16.00 -4.00
C ARG A 56 25.97 -16.38 -2.60
N ALA A 57 26.37 -15.62 -1.59
CA ALA A 57 25.91 -15.84 -0.21
C ALA A 57 24.40 -15.58 -0.05
N ALA A 58 23.82 -14.70 -0.86
CA ALA A 58 22.38 -14.40 -0.85
C ALA A 58 21.61 -15.27 -1.86
N PHE A 59 22.20 -15.55 -3.02
CA PHE A 59 21.58 -16.33 -4.09
C PHE A 59 22.59 -17.35 -4.62
N PRO A 60 22.38 -18.66 -4.45
CA PRO A 60 23.34 -19.67 -4.91
C PRO A 60 23.64 -19.57 -6.41
N THR A 61 22.62 -19.25 -7.21
CA THR A 61 22.75 -19.05 -8.65
C THR A 61 22.13 -17.75 -9.13
N ARG A 62 22.50 -17.36 -10.35
CA ARG A 62 21.83 -16.26 -11.08
C ARG A 62 20.34 -16.52 -11.27
N ALA A 63 19.96 -17.78 -11.48
CA ALA A 63 18.56 -18.15 -11.68
C ALA A 63 17.75 -17.90 -10.39
N ASP A 64 18.33 -18.20 -9.23
CA ASP A 64 17.69 -17.93 -7.93
C ASP A 64 17.51 -16.42 -7.70
N CYS A 65 18.53 -15.62 -8.02
CA CYS A 65 18.42 -14.16 -7.98
C CYS A 65 17.27 -13.67 -8.87
N LEU A 66 17.21 -14.14 -10.12
CA LEU A 66 16.14 -13.75 -11.04
C LEU A 66 14.76 -14.22 -10.57
N MET A 67 14.66 -15.44 -10.04
CA MET A 67 13.42 -16.00 -9.52
C MET A 67 12.88 -15.16 -8.36
N ALA A 68 13.74 -14.74 -7.44
CA ALA A 68 13.37 -13.83 -6.36
C ALA A 68 12.84 -12.49 -6.91
N ARG A 69 13.52 -11.89 -7.89
CA ARG A 69 13.08 -10.64 -8.53
C ARG A 69 11.73 -10.78 -9.25
N TYR A 70 11.48 -11.91 -9.89
CA TYR A 70 10.19 -12.20 -10.52
C TYR A 70 9.09 -12.42 -9.48
N ARG A 71 9.37 -13.16 -8.39
CA ARG A 71 8.41 -13.37 -7.30
C ARG A 71 7.91 -12.05 -6.75
N ASP A 72 8.82 -11.14 -6.37
CA ASP A 72 8.45 -9.85 -5.79
C ASP A 72 7.61 -9.01 -6.76
N ARG A 73 8.01 -9.00 -8.04
CA ARG A 73 7.30 -8.24 -9.07
C ARG A 73 5.95 -8.83 -9.44
N ASN A 74 5.85 -10.16 -9.49
CA ASN A 74 4.59 -10.85 -9.77
C ASN A 74 3.60 -10.67 -8.62
N ILE A 75 4.06 -10.61 -7.36
CA ILE A 75 3.22 -10.22 -6.21
C ILE A 75 2.72 -8.78 -6.39
N GLU A 76 3.61 -7.82 -6.67
CA GLU A 76 3.23 -6.41 -6.87
C GLU A 76 2.19 -6.21 -7.96
N LEU A 77 2.42 -6.81 -9.13
CA LEU A 77 1.52 -6.71 -10.28
C LEU A 77 0.22 -7.48 -10.04
N ALA A 78 0.24 -8.61 -9.34
CA ALA A 78 -0.96 -9.34 -8.97
C ALA A 78 -1.82 -8.53 -7.99
N THR A 79 -1.22 -7.92 -6.97
CA THR A 79 -1.92 -6.99 -6.07
C THR A 79 -2.57 -5.86 -6.87
N ALA A 80 -1.84 -5.20 -7.77
CA ALA A 80 -2.40 -4.15 -8.63
C ALA A 80 -3.50 -4.64 -9.58
N ALA A 81 -3.50 -5.92 -9.95
CA ALA A 81 -4.49 -6.48 -10.85
C ALA A 81 -5.76 -6.99 -10.13
N LEU A 82 -5.84 -6.95 -8.79
CA LEU A 82 -6.95 -7.53 -8.03
C LEU A 82 -8.33 -6.98 -8.43
N PHE A 83 -8.43 -5.71 -8.81
CA PHE A 83 -9.69 -5.07 -9.21
C PHE A 83 -9.98 -5.14 -10.72
N THR A 84 -9.01 -5.58 -11.53
CA THR A 84 -9.16 -5.64 -13.00
C THR A 84 -9.20 -7.07 -13.53
N ASN A 85 -8.47 -8.00 -12.90
CA ASN A 85 -8.46 -9.43 -13.23
C ASN A 85 -8.25 -10.26 -11.95
N ARG A 86 -9.30 -10.28 -11.12
CA ARG A 86 -9.29 -10.86 -9.78
C ARG A 86 -8.84 -12.32 -9.76
N ASP A 87 -9.35 -13.15 -10.66
CA ASP A 87 -9.07 -14.59 -10.64
C ASP A 87 -7.60 -14.90 -10.93
N ALA A 88 -7.03 -14.28 -11.97
CA ALA A 88 -5.61 -14.46 -12.31
C ALA A 88 -4.69 -13.87 -11.24
N ALA A 89 -5.06 -12.73 -10.67
CA ALA A 89 -4.35 -12.10 -9.57
C ALA A 89 -4.32 -12.99 -8.33
N LEU A 90 -5.48 -13.48 -7.86
CA LEU A 90 -5.59 -14.35 -6.70
C LEU A 90 -4.92 -15.70 -6.92
N ALA A 91 -5.01 -16.29 -8.12
CA ALA A 91 -4.29 -17.52 -8.44
C ALA A 91 -2.76 -17.32 -8.31
N THR A 92 -2.24 -16.18 -8.74
CA THR A 92 -0.82 -15.85 -8.59
C THR A 92 -0.45 -15.61 -7.12
N LEU A 93 -1.23 -14.81 -6.40
CA LEU A 93 -0.96 -14.49 -4.99
C LEU A 93 -1.02 -15.75 -4.13
N ARG A 94 -2.02 -16.62 -4.30
CA ARG A 94 -2.12 -17.89 -3.55
C ARG A 94 -0.92 -18.82 -3.77
N ARG A 95 -0.23 -18.70 -4.90
CA ARG A 95 1.00 -19.46 -5.20
C ARG A 95 2.25 -18.82 -4.59
N LEU A 96 2.35 -17.48 -4.64
CA LEU A 96 3.58 -16.75 -4.29
C LEU A 96 3.59 -16.19 -2.85
N ASP A 97 2.41 -15.92 -2.30
CA ASP A 97 2.16 -15.36 -0.97
C ASP A 97 0.80 -15.85 -0.44
N PRO A 98 0.67 -17.13 -0.04
CA PRO A 98 -0.62 -17.73 0.33
C PRO A 98 -1.28 -17.05 1.53
N ALA A 99 -0.48 -16.66 2.53
CA ALA A 99 -0.97 -15.97 3.72
C ALA A 99 -1.44 -14.55 3.38
N GLY A 100 -0.66 -13.79 2.59
CA GLY A 100 -1.08 -12.47 2.11
C GLY A 100 -2.30 -12.53 1.19
N ALA A 101 -2.42 -13.56 0.34
CA ALA A 101 -3.54 -13.74 -0.58
C ALA A 101 -4.90 -13.81 0.15
N THR A 102 -4.93 -14.47 1.31
CA THR A 102 -6.13 -14.58 2.16
C THR A 102 -6.59 -13.21 2.66
N LEU A 103 -5.64 -12.40 3.16
CA LEU A 103 -5.92 -11.05 3.65
C LEU A 103 -6.35 -10.11 2.51
N LEU A 104 -5.65 -10.18 1.38
CA LEU A 104 -5.94 -9.36 0.19
C LEU A 104 -7.28 -9.71 -0.45
N GLU A 105 -7.67 -10.99 -0.46
CA GLU A 105 -8.97 -11.41 -0.95
C GLU A 105 -10.09 -10.87 -0.05
N ALA A 106 -9.96 -10.99 1.27
CA ALA A 106 -10.94 -10.44 2.22
C ALA A 106 -11.04 -8.91 2.08
N LEU A 107 -9.91 -8.23 1.95
CA LEU A 107 -9.85 -6.79 1.71
C LEU A 107 -10.52 -6.39 0.40
N THR A 108 -10.31 -7.15 -0.67
CA THR A 108 -10.94 -6.91 -1.97
C THR A 108 -12.45 -7.12 -1.90
N ILE A 109 -12.93 -8.18 -1.26
CA ILE A 109 -14.37 -8.43 -1.09
C ILE A 109 -15.02 -7.26 -0.34
N TYR A 110 -14.42 -6.83 0.77
CA TYR A 110 -14.93 -5.69 1.52
C TYR A 110 -14.95 -4.42 0.67
N ALA A 111 -13.83 -4.11 0.01
CA ALA A 111 -13.66 -2.88 -0.73
C ALA A 111 -14.59 -2.76 -1.95
N LEU A 112 -15.05 -3.87 -2.51
CA LEU A 112 -16.03 -3.87 -3.62
C LEU A 112 -17.42 -3.41 -3.19
N GLN A 113 -17.76 -3.51 -1.91
CA GLN A 113 -19.03 -3.03 -1.37
C GLN A 113 -18.98 -1.52 -1.07
N PRO A 114 -20.09 -0.77 -1.21
CA PRO A 114 -20.16 0.62 -0.77
C PRO A 114 -19.81 0.78 0.72
N GLY A 115 -19.18 1.90 1.10
CA GLY A 115 -18.77 2.14 2.50
C GLY A 115 -19.93 2.24 3.49
N SER A 116 -21.14 2.52 3.01
CA SER A 116 -22.40 2.54 3.77
C SER A 116 -23.13 1.19 3.80
N SER A 117 -22.51 0.12 3.29
CA SER A 117 -23.11 -1.21 3.25
C SER A 117 -23.45 -1.75 4.63
N ASN A 118 -24.69 -2.22 4.80
CA ASN A 118 -25.10 -2.94 6.00
C ASN A 118 -24.68 -4.41 5.88
N TRP A 119 -23.54 -4.78 6.48
CA TRP A 119 -23.01 -6.15 6.46
C TRP A 119 -23.88 -7.20 7.16
N SER A 120 -24.89 -6.79 7.92
CA SER A 120 -25.90 -7.69 8.49
C SER A 120 -27.00 -8.08 7.49
N SER A 121 -27.08 -7.38 6.35
CA SER A 121 -28.06 -7.62 5.28
C SER A 121 -28.00 -9.05 4.73
N PRO A 122 -29.15 -9.69 4.43
CA PRO A 122 -29.16 -10.96 3.70
C PRO A 122 -28.44 -10.92 2.35
N ALA A 123 -28.42 -9.76 1.68
CA ALA A 123 -27.77 -9.60 0.38
C ALA A 123 -26.25 -9.79 0.43
N LEU A 124 -25.63 -9.51 1.58
CA LEU A 124 -24.18 -9.64 1.79
C LEU A 124 -23.78 -10.91 2.53
N ARG A 125 -24.72 -11.85 2.72
CA ARG A 125 -24.47 -13.08 3.49
C ARG A 125 -23.31 -13.90 2.92
N GLN A 126 -23.24 -14.03 1.60
CA GLN A 126 -22.20 -14.81 0.93
C GLN A 126 -20.82 -14.15 1.09
N ASP A 127 -20.72 -12.85 0.84
CA ASP A 127 -19.48 -12.09 1.02
C ASP A 127 -19.00 -12.11 2.47
N ARG A 128 -19.93 -11.91 3.43
CA ARG A 128 -19.63 -12.02 4.87
C ARG A 128 -19.10 -13.40 5.24
N ALA A 129 -19.77 -14.46 4.78
CA ALA A 129 -19.33 -15.84 5.03
C ALA A 129 -17.95 -16.10 4.44
N ARG A 130 -17.67 -15.60 3.23
CA ARG A 130 -16.36 -15.73 2.59
C ARG A 130 -15.27 -14.98 3.35
N ILE A 131 -15.52 -13.76 3.81
CA ILE A 131 -14.58 -13.01 4.64
C ILE A 131 -14.31 -13.77 5.95
N ALA A 132 -15.35 -14.32 6.59
CA ALA A 132 -15.19 -15.10 7.82
C ALA A 132 -14.37 -16.38 7.61
N GLU A 133 -14.55 -17.05 6.47
CA GLU A 133 -13.74 -18.22 6.09
C GLU A 133 -12.26 -17.86 5.92
N LEU A 134 -11.99 -16.76 5.20
CA LEU A 134 -10.64 -16.27 4.93
C LEU A 134 -9.94 -15.81 6.23
N LEU A 135 -10.60 -14.97 7.02
CA LEU A 135 -9.99 -14.34 8.20
C LEU A 135 -10.10 -15.19 9.47
N GLY A 136 -10.95 -16.22 9.49
CA GLY A 136 -11.17 -17.08 10.65
C GLY A 136 -9.89 -17.73 11.19
N PRO A 137 -9.07 -18.40 10.36
CA PRO A 137 -7.80 -18.97 10.80
C PRO A 137 -6.83 -17.94 11.42
N PRO A 138 -6.43 -16.84 10.75
CA PRO A 138 -5.51 -15.87 11.35
C PRO A 138 -6.12 -15.17 12.58
N TRP A 139 -7.44 -14.94 12.61
CA TRP A 139 -8.13 -14.41 13.80
C TRP A 139 -7.98 -15.33 15.01
N ARG A 140 -8.18 -16.65 14.84
CA ARG A 140 -8.01 -17.62 15.92
C ARG A 140 -6.56 -17.74 16.38
N GLN A 141 -5.61 -17.68 15.45
CA GLN A 141 -4.18 -17.68 15.78
C GLN A 141 -3.82 -16.47 16.66
N LEU A 142 -4.27 -15.27 16.28
CA LEU A 142 -4.07 -14.03 17.05
C LEU A 142 -4.60 -14.13 18.48
N GLY A 143 -5.74 -14.79 18.69
CA GLY A 143 -6.34 -14.98 20.02
C GLY A 143 -5.76 -16.14 20.83
N GLY A 144 -5.13 -17.12 20.17
CA GLY A 144 -4.64 -18.35 20.79
C GLY A 144 -3.14 -18.35 21.12
N ASP A 145 -2.35 -17.49 20.46
CA ASP A 145 -0.91 -17.39 20.67
C ASP A 145 -0.57 -16.27 21.67
N PRO A 146 -0.01 -16.58 22.86
CA PRO A 146 0.40 -15.58 23.84
C PRO A 146 1.39 -14.54 23.27
N ALA A 147 2.24 -14.91 22.31
CA ALA A 147 3.18 -13.99 21.68
C ALA A 147 2.48 -12.90 20.83
N GLN A 148 1.23 -13.15 20.42
CA GLN A 148 0.41 -12.24 19.64
C GLN A 148 -0.67 -11.53 20.48
N GLY A 149 -0.68 -11.78 21.80
CA GLY A 149 -1.67 -11.23 22.74
C GLY A 149 -1.74 -9.70 22.76
N TYR A 150 -0.67 -9.01 22.36
CA TYR A 150 -0.69 -7.56 22.21
C TYR A 150 -1.60 -7.09 21.06
N GLY A 151 -1.58 -7.80 19.92
CA GLY A 151 -2.45 -7.49 18.78
C GLY A 151 -3.93 -7.72 19.07
N SER A 152 -4.27 -8.83 19.75
CA SER A 152 -5.66 -9.06 20.19
C SER A 152 -6.13 -8.04 21.22
N GLY A 153 -5.25 -7.61 22.14
CA GLY A 153 -5.53 -6.54 23.09
C GLY A 153 -5.85 -5.20 22.42
N ILE A 154 -5.13 -4.84 21.35
CA ILE A 154 -5.41 -3.63 20.56
C ILE A 154 -6.80 -3.70 19.93
N LEU A 155 -7.12 -4.79 19.23
CA LEU A 155 -8.44 -4.96 18.61
C LEU A 155 -9.58 -4.88 19.64
N ALA A 156 -9.40 -5.54 20.79
CA ALA A 156 -10.38 -5.49 21.88
C ALA A 156 -10.56 -4.07 22.44
N SER A 157 -9.48 -3.29 22.57
CA SER A 157 -9.56 -1.89 23.04
C SER A 157 -10.32 -0.97 22.08
N ASP A 158 -10.31 -1.30 20.78
CA ASP A 158 -11.10 -0.62 19.75
C ASP A 158 -12.54 -1.18 19.63
N GLY A 159 -12.94 -2.10 20.51
CA GLY A 159 -14.26 -2.73 20.52
C GLY A 159 -14.46 -3.80 19.44
N ILE A 160 -13.37 -4.33 18.88
CA ILE A 160 -13.37 -5.39 17.85
C ILE A 160 -13.06 -6.72 18.53
N VAL A 161 -14.10 -7.44 18.95
CA VAL A 161 -13.97 -8.73 19.65
C VAL A 161 -14.37 -9.92 18.78
N SER A 162 -14.91 -9.66 17.59
CA SER A 162 -15.29 -10.66 16.59
C SER A 162 -15.08 -10.14 15.17
N LEU A 163 -15.10 -11.05 14.19
CA LEU A 163 -15.07 -10.68 12.77
C LEU A 163 -16.31 -9.89 12.33
N ASP A 164 -17.46 -10.08 12.99
CA ASP A 164 -18.65 -9.27 12.70
C ASP A 164 -18.47 -7.81 13.18
N ASP A 165 -17.73 -7.58 14.27
CA ASP A 165 -17.38 -6.22 14.71
C ASP A 165 -16.47 -5.52 13.71
N ALA A 166 -15.51 -6.27 13.13
CA ALA A 166 -14.60 -5.74 12.12
C ALA A 166 -15.35 -5.17 10.91
N LEU A 167 -16.47 -5.80 10.52
CA LEU A 167 -17.25 -5.42 9.34
C LEU A 167 -18.09 -4.15 9.51
N LYS A 168 -18.24 -3.61 10.73
CA LYS A 168 -19.14 -2.46 11.02
C LYS A 168 -18.79 -1.19 10.26
N SER A 169 -17.50 -0.98 9.93
CA SER A 169 -17.04 0.19 9.19
C SER A 169 -15.75 -0.08 8.41
N PRO A 170 -15.43 0.73 7.38
CA PRO A 170 -14.16 0.60 6.68
C PRO A 170 -12.94 0.73 7.61
N ALA A 171 -13.00 1.63 8.60
CA ALA A 171 -11.93 1.85 9.56
C ALA A 171 -11.69 0.63 10.48
N THR A 172 -12.76 0.04 11.04
CA THR A 172 -12.65 -1.18 11.88
C THR A 172 -12.15 -2.37 11.07
N PHE A 173 -12.54 -2.46 9.81
CA PHE A 173 -12.08 -3.54 8.94
C PHE A 173 -10.60 -3.35 8.57
N ALA A 174 -10.19 -2.11 8.25
CA ALA A 174 -8.79 -1.75 8.05
C ALA A 174 -7.92 -2.06 9.28
N GLN A 175 -8.37 -1.66 10.47
CA GLN A 175 -7.70 -1.96 11.74
C GLN A 175 -7.51 -3.48 11.94
N THR A 176 -8.55 -4.26 11.64
CA THR A 176 -8.50 -5.72 11.72
C THR A 176 -7.45 -6.30 10.77
N ILE A 177 -7.50 -5.94 9.48
CA ILE A 177 -6.51 -6.41 8.49
C ILE A 177 -5.10 -5.96 8.85
N LYS A 178 -4.92 -4.73 9.35
CA LYS A 178 -3.64 -4.18 9.79
C LYS A 178 -3.00 -5.04 10.88
N VAL A 179 -3.77 -5.39 11.92
CA VAL A 179 -3.28 -6.25 13.00
C VAL A 179 -3.00 -7.65 12.47
N LEU A 180 -3.94 -8.27 11.75
CA LEU A 180 -3.74 -9.63 11.23
C LEU A 180 -2.53 -9.73 10.29
N ALA A 181 -2.30 -8.73 9.43
CA ALA A 181 -1.16 -8.68 8.52
C ALA A 181 0.18 -8.57 9.26
N THR A 182 0.22 -7.82 10.36
CA THR A 182 1.44 -7.66 11.18
C THR A 182 1.90 -8.98 11.78
N TYR A 183 0.95 -9.86 12.13
CA TYR A 183 1.21 -11.17 12.74
C TYR A 183 1.10 -12.36 11.76
N ALA A 184 0.87 -12.10 10.47
CA ALA A 184 0.69 -13.16 9.49
C ALA A 184 2.01 -13.85 9.13
N GLU A 185 2.28 -14.99 9.77
CA GLU A 185 3.43 -15.82 9.45
C GLU A 185 3.41 -16.30 7.99
N GLY A 186 4.55 -16.19 7.32
CA GLY A 186 4.71 -16.60 5.93
C GLY A 186 4.10 -15.65 4.89
N ALA A 187 3.48 -14.55 5.32
CA ALA A 187 3.04 -13.50 4.41
C ALA A 187 4.22 -12.61 3.97
N ARG A 188 4.08 -11.94 2.81
CA ARG A 188 4.97 -10.81 2.50
C ARG A 188 4.74 -9.72 3.54
N THR A 189 5.83 -9.27 4.16
CA THR A 189 5.83 -8.17 5.12
C THR A 189 6.69 -7.01 4.60
N PRO A 190 6.14 -5.78 4.52
CA PRO A 190 4.75 -5.41 4.78
C PRO A 190 3.77 -5.98 3.74
N LEU A 191 2.52 -6.17 4.14
CA LEU A 191 1.45 -6.57 3.22
C LEU A 191 1.22 -5.44 2.20
N LEU A 192 1.48 -5.71 0.92
CA LEU A 192 1.20 -4.77 -0.15
C LEU A 192 -0.26 -4.91 -0.59
N PHE A 193 -1.06 -3.86 -0.46
CA PHE A 193 -2.48 -3.86 -0.82
C PHE A 193 -2.81 -2.90 -1.98
N PRO A 194 -3.94 -3.10 -2.70
CA PRO A 194 -4.28 -2.29 -3.88
C PRO A 194 -4.74 -0.89 -3.50
N CYS A 195 -4.23 0.14 -4.18
CA CYS A 195 -4.64 1.53 -4.00
C CYS A 195 -6.14 1.75 -4.22
N GLU A 196 -6.78 0.92 -5.05
CA GLU A 196 -8.22 0.91 -5.30
C GLU A 196 -9.03 0.75 -4.00
N VAL A 197 -8.47 0.10 -2.99
CA VAL A 197 -9.06 0.02 -1.64
C VAL A 197 -9.24 1.44 -1.08
N LEU A 198 -8.22 2.29 -1.15
CA LEU A 198 -8.24 3.67 -0.64
C LEU A 198 -9.03 4.62 -1.52
N LEU A 199 -9.11 4.35 -2.83
CA LEU A 199 -9.97 5.12 -3.74
C LEU A 199 -11.45 4.87 -3.47
N ARG A 200 -11.82 3.64 -3.09
CA ARG A 200 -13.21 3.26 -2.78
C ARG A 200 -13.60 3.61 -1.35
N HIS A 201 -12.66 3.45 -0.41
CA HIS A 201 -12.86 3.68 1.02
C HIS A 201 -11.72 4.52 1.59
N PRO A 202 -11.79 5.86 1.51
CA PRO A 202 -10.71 6.72 1.97
C PRO A 202 -10.28 6.50 3.42
N ASP A 203 -11.22 6.15 4.30
CA ASP A 203 -10.97 5.88 5.72
C ASP A 203 -10.13 4.61 5.96
N MET A 204 -9.98 3.74 4.95
CA MET A 204 -9.06 2.59 5.01
C MET A 204 -7.59 2.99 4.93
N ILE A 205 -7.25 4.28 4.81
CA ILE A 205 -5.88 4.78 5.02
C ILE A 205 -5.35 4.40 6.41
N GLU A 206 -6.25 4.05 7.34
CA GLU A 206 -5.93 3.46 8.64
C GLU A 206 -5.06 2.19 8.54
N LEU A 207 -5.10 1.45 7.42
CA LEU A 207 -4.21 0.31 7.14
C LEU A 207 -2.73 0.68 7.23
N GLU A 208 -2.39 1.93 6.90
CA GLU A 208 -1.01 2.39 6.81
C GLU A 208 -0.55 3.16 8.04
N GLN A 209 -1.51 3.65 8.84
CA GLN A 209 -1.25 4.47 10.02
C GLN A 209 -0.50 3.66 11.09
N PRO A 210 0.46 4.29 11.79
CA PRO A 210 1.15 3.66 12.91
C PRO A 210 0.16 3.14 13.96
N LEU A 211 0.52 2.04 14.60
CA LEU A 211 -0.32 1.41 15.61
C LEU A 211 0.43 1.07 16.88
N TYR A 212 1.65 0.55 16.75
CA TYR A 212 2.35 -0.10 17.86
C TYR A 212 3.34 0.81 18.58
N GLY A 213 3.79 1.90 17.94
CA GLY A 213 4.85 2.75 18.48
C GLY A 213 6.20 2.03 18.62
N SER A 214 6.41 0.97 17.85
CA SER A 214 7.57 0.08 17.97
C SER A 214 8.10 -0.36 16.60
N SER A 215 9.11 -1.23 16.56
CA SER A 215 9.59 -1.82 15.31
C SER A 215 8.54 -2.62 14.55
N LEU A 216 7.46 -3.04 15.21
CA LEU A 216 6.31 -3.68 14.55
C LEU A 216 5.63 -2.74 13.54
N ASP A 217 5.76 -1.42 13.68
CA ASP A 217 5.21 -0.48 12.71
C ASP A 217 5.85 -0.64 11.31
N ASN A 218 7.03 -1.26 11.19
CA ASN A 218 7.62 -1.59 9.88
C ASN A 218 6.88 -2.71 9.13
N ALA A 219 6.11 -3.54 9.84
CA ALA A 219 5.35 -4.63 9.26
C ALA A 219 3.96 -4.19 8.77
N LEU A 220 3.56 -2.94 9.06
CA LEU A 220 2.24 -2.43 8.71
C LEU A 220 2.01 -2.44 7.19
N PRO A 221 0.79 -2.76 6.74
CA PRO A 221 0.44 -2.76 5.32
C PRO A 221 0.81 -1.48 4.58
N GLN A 222 1.09 -1.58 3.28
CA GLN A 222 1.42 -0.47 2.40
C GLN A 222 0.56 -0.54 1.15
N SER A 223 0.02 0.58 0.69
CA SER A 223 -0.62 0.62 -0.61
C SER A 223 0.42 0.55 -1.73
N ASN A 224 -0.03 0.17 -2.93
CA ASN A 224 0.74 0.31 -4.15
C ASN A 224 0.43 1.63 -4.89
N CYS A 225 -0.10 2.66 -4.21
CA CYS A 225 -0.61 3.88 -4.84
C CYS A 225 0.40 4.59 -5.74
N GLU A 226 1.67 4.66 -5.34
CA GLU A 226 2.74 5.26 -6.14
C GLU A 226 2.90 4.58 -7.52
N ALA A 227 2.72 3.25 -7.58
CA ALA A 227 2.90 2.49 -8.82
C ALA A 227 1.66 2.53 -9.72
N VAL A 228 0.46 2.57 -9.15
CA VAL A 228 -0.81 2.40 -9.90
C VAL A 228 -1.49 3.72 -10.28
N LEU A 229 -1.15 4.82 -9.60
CA LEU A 229 -1.67 6.15 -9.94
C LEU A 229 -0.74 6.84 -10.97
N PRO A 230 -1.19 7.92 -11.65
CA PRO A 230 -0.31 8.66 -12.56
C PRO A 230 0.96 9.14 -11.84
N PRO A 231 2.12 9.26 -12.49
CA PRO A 231 3.32 9.80 -11.84
C PRO A 231 3.13 11.24 -11.31
N ALA A 232 3.80 11.57 -10.20
CA ALA A 232 3.89 12.93 -9.65
C ALA A 232 5.37 13.28 -9.43
N PRO A 233 6.13 13.57 -10.50
CA PRO A 233 7.59 13.68 -10.43
C PRO A 233 8.08 14.79 -9.51
N ARG A 234 7.39 15.93 -9.42
CA ARG A 234 7.81 17.00 -8.48
C ARG A 234 7.57 16.59 -7.04
N LEU A 235 6.44 15.93 -6.76
CA LEU A 235 6.19 15.35 -5.44
C LEU A 235 7.25 14.31 -5.07
N ALA A 236 7.64 13.41 -6.00
CA ALA A 236 8.68 12.42 -5.75
C ALA A 236 10.05 13.03 -5.45
N VAL A 237 10.40 14.15 -6.11
CA VAL A 237 11.63 14.90 -5.80
C VAL A 237 11.55 15.55 -4.42
N LEU A 238 10.39 16.12 -4.06
CA LEU A 238 10.17 16.69 -2.74
C LEU A 238 10.28 15.62 -1.63
N ASP A 239 9.68 14.46 -1.84
CA ASP A 239 9.72 13.33 -0.92
C ASP A 239 11.15 12.86 -0.65
N ARG A 240 11.94 12.67 -1.72
CA ARG A 240 13.36 12.34 -1.59
C ARG A 240 14.11 13.41 -0.79
N ALA A 241 13.87 14.70 -1.07
CA ALA A 241 14.51 15.78 -0.32
C ALA A 241 14.11 15.79 1.17
N ILE A 242 12.90 15.37 1.52
CA ILE A 242 12.44 15.22 2.90
C ILE A 242 13.21 14.08 3.58
N TRP A 243 13.31 12.92 2.92
CA TRP A 243 14.06 11.77 3.43
C TRP A 243 15.55 12.05 3.58
N ASP A 244 16.19 12.65 2.58
CA ASP A 244 17.62 12.98 2.59
C ASP A 244 17.98 13.99 3.70
N SER A 245 17.00 14.78 4.16
CA SER A 245 17.18 15.77 5.22
C SER A 245 16.57 15.35 6.56
N TRP A 246 16.07 14.12 6.67
CA TRP A 246 15.45 13.63 7.89
C TRP A 246 16.51 13.51 9.01
N PRO A 247 16.28 14.10 10.20
CA PRO A 247 17.24 14.01 11.30
C PRO A 247 17.44 12.55 11.73
N GLU A 248 18.62 12.22 12.25
CA GLU A 248 18.83 10.91 12.86
C GLU A 248 17.84 10.73 14.02
N CYS A 249 17.01 9.69 13.93
CA CYS A 249 16.03 9.35 14.96
C CYS A 249 16.51 8.08 15.69
N ASP A 250 16.84 8.21 16.97
CA ASP A 250 17.14 7.05 17.80
C ASP A 250 15.87 6.36 18.32
N GLY A 251 16.01 5.07 18.63
CA GLY A 251 14.94 4.26 19.20
C GLY A 251 13.84 3.86 18.19
N THR A 252 12.82 3.20 18.71
CA THR A 252 11.73 2.61 17.91
C THR A 252 10.66 3.62 17.49
N ILE A 253 10.61 4.79 18.13
CA ILE A 253 9.63 5.85 17.82
C ILE A 253 9.77 6.37 16.39
N ARG A 254 10.96 6.25 15.79
CA ARG A 254 11.20 6.62 14.39
C ARG A 254 10.28 5.91 13.42
N TYR A 255 9.96 4.63 13.69
CA TYR A 255 9.11 3.84 12.81
C TYR A 255 7.69 4.41 12.78
N LEU A 256 7.15 4.85 13.93
CA LEU A 256 5.89 5.57 13.99
C LEU A 256 5.91 6.83 13.11
N PHE A 257 6.98 7.62 13.15
CA PHE A 257 7.04 8.85 12.34
C PHE A 257 7.18 8.57 10.84
N TYR A 258 8.02 7.61 10.46
CA TYR A 258 8.19 7.18 9.07
C TYR A 258 6.88 6.65 8.49
N ARG A 259 6.15 5.84 9.26
CA ARG A 259 4.86 5.29 8.87
C ARG A 259 3.77 6.34 8.79
N ALA A 260 3.69 7.25 9.77
CA ALA A 260 2.76 8.37 9.71
C ALA A 260 3.01 9.22 8.47
N TYR A 261 4.26 9.49 8.13
CA TYR A 261 4.62 10.24 6.95
C TYR A 261 4.25 9.52 5.65
N GLY A 262 4.57 8.23 5.51
CA GLY A 262 4.19 7.42 4.35
C GLY A 262 2.68 7.43 4.08
N ALA A 263 1.87 7.23 5.13
CA ALA A 263 0.41 7.29 4.98
C ALA A 263 -0.10 8.69 4.58
N LYS A 264 0.60 9.77 4.97
CA LYS A 264 0.27 11.12 4.49
C LYS A 264 0.69 11.33 3.04
N PHE A 265 1.80 10.74 2.63
CA PHE A 265 2.26 10.77 1.24
C PHE A 265 1.25 10.07 0.31
N ASP A 266 0.75 8.88 0.68
CA ASP A 266 -0.28 8.18 -0.10
C ASP A 266 -1.60 8.97 -0.14
N ALA A 267 -2.01 9.58 0.97
CA ALA A 267 -3.17 10.46 1.00
C ALA A 267 -3.01 11.71 0.10
N VAL A 268 -1.77 12.21 -0.08
CA VAL A 268 -1.44 13.25 -1.07
C VAL A 268 -1.58 12.67 -2.48
N LEU A 269 -0.98 11.51 -2.80
CA LEU A 269 -1.09 10.92 -4.14
C LEU A 269 -2.54 10.72 -4.59
N LEU A 270 -3.41 10.31 -3.66
CA LEU A 270 -4.83 10.07 -3.85
C LEU A 270 -5.66 11.37 -3.98
N GLY A 271 -5.17 12.47 -3.42
CA GLY A 271 -5.93 13.70 -3.29
C GLY A 271 -7.15 13.58 -2.39
N GLN A 272 -7.11 12.72 -1.37
CA GLN A 272 -8.21 12.59 -0.41
C GLN A 272 -8.48 13.95 0.27
N PRO A 273 -9.71 14.33 0.63
CA PRO A 273 -9.95 15.53 1.44
C PRO A 273 -9.33 15.38 2.84
N ALA A 274 -8.63 16.40 3.36
CA ALA A 274 -8.05 16.31 4.70
C ALA A 274 -9.16 16.20 5.76
N ALA A 275 -9.01 15.29 6.74
CA ALA A 275 -9.99 15.08 7.80
C ALA A 275 -10.23 16.33 8.68
N ARG A 276 -9.30 17.30 8.64
CA ARG A 276 -9.43 18.60 9.29
C ARG A 276 -9.07 19.68 8.27
N ALA A 277 -9.87 20.76 8.22
CA ALA A 277 -9.55 21.92 7.41
C ALA A 277 -8.24 22.54 7.91
N PHE A 278 -7.18 22.43 7.10
CA PHE A 278 -5.88 23.05 7.36
C PHE A 278 -5.72 24.39 6.63
N SER A 279 -6.80 24.88 6.01
CA SER A 279 -6.87 26.11 5.23
C SER A 279 -6.22 27.32 5.90
N LYS A 280 -6.27 27.41 7.24
CA LYS A 280 -5.68 28.52 8.02
C LYS A 280 -4.25 28.26 8.53
N ARG A 281 -3.72 27.04 8.46
CA ARG A 281 -2.37 26.75 8.96
C ARG A 281 -1.31 27.19 7.95
N PRO A 282 -0.21 27.82 8.39
CA PRO A 282 0.90 28.13 7.48
C PRO A 282 1.53 26.84 6.94
N MET A 283 2.11 26.92 5.74
CA MET A 283 2.89 25.81 5.17
C MET A 283 4.12 25.56 6.05
N PRO A 284 4.30 24.34 6.63
CA PRO A 284 5.46 24.06 7.45
C PRO A 284 6.76 24.20 6.64
N ARG A 285 7.77 24.82 7.25
CA ARG A 285 9.13 24.87 6.69
C ARG A 285 9.88 23.61 7.10
N ARG A 286 10.61 23.02 6.15
CA ARG A 286 11.45 21.83 6.37
C ARG A 286 12.82 22.04 5.75
N LYS A 287 13.84 21.48 6.38
CA LYS A 287 15.22 21.56 5.91
C LYS A 287 15.30 21.00 4.48
N GLY A 288 16.09 21.63 3.62
CA GLY A 288 16.25 21.19 2.23
C GLY A 288 15.10 21.51 1.28
N ILE A 289 13.98 22.08 1.77
CA ILE A 289 12.81 22.36 0.95
C ILE A 289 12.63 23.87 0.73
N SER A 290 12.70 24.31 -0.52
CA SER A 290 12.45 25.70 -0.90
C SER A 290 10.95 25.99 -1.09
N ALA A 291 10.55 27.26 -0.87
CA ALA A 291 9.18 27.70 -1.12
C ALA A 291 8.79 27.54 -2.61
N THR A 292 9.74 27.75 -3.52
CA THR A 292 9.55 27.54 -4.96
C THR A 292 9.27 26.08 -5.31
N ALA A 293 10.01 25.14 -4.71
CA ALA A 293 9.76 23.71 -4.89
C ALA A 293 8.37 23.33 -4.38
N LEU A 294 7.97 23.80 -3.19
CA LEU A 294 6.63 23.55 -2.65
C LEU A 294 5.51 24.12 -3.54
N ALA A 295 5.67 25.34 -4.04
CA ALA A 295 4.70 25.93 -4.95
C ALA A 295 4.56 25.11 -6.25
N ALA A 296 5.69 24.62 -6.79
CA ALA A 296 5.71 23.79 -8.00
C ALA A 296 5.03 22.43 -7.79
N VAL A 297 5.18 21.82 -6.61
CA VAL A 297 4.47 20.59 -6.22
C VAL A 297 2.98 20.86 -6.02
N GLN A 298 2.61 21.95 -5.34
CA GLN A 298 1.20 22.30 -5.14
C GLN A 298 0.47 22.51 -6.48
N GLN A 299 1.13 23.11 -7.48
CA GLN A 299 0.58 23.25 -8.82
C GLN A 299 0.40 21.90 -9.53
N GLU A 300 1.41 21.01 -9.45
CA GLU A 300 1.32 19.65 -10.02
C GLU A 300 0.15 18.87 -9.41
N LEU A 301 0.03 18.89 -8.08
CA LEU A 301 -1.06 18.22 -7.36
C LEU A 301 -2.43 18.82 -7.68
N ALA A 302 -2.54 20.14 -7.78
CA ALA A 302 -3.80 20.77 -8.16
C ALA A 302 -4.24 20.39 -9.58
N ALA A 303 -3.30 20.35 -10.54
CA ALA A 303 -3.59 19.88 -11.90
C ALA A 303 -4.01 18.41 -11.92
N ARG A 304 -3.30 17.57 -11.16
CA ARG A 304 -3.62 16.15 -10.97
C ARG A 304 -5.02 15.97 -10.40
N TYR A 305 -5.37 16.65 -9.32
CA TYR A 305 -6.69 16.50 -8.69
C TYR A 305 -7.81 17.06 -9.58
N ALA A 306 -7.54 18.11 -10.37
CA ALA A 306 -8.49 18.55 -11.38
C ALA A 306 -8.77 17.45 -12.43
N ALA A 307 -7.72 16.74 -12.88
CA ALA A 307 -7.87 15.56 -13.74
C ALA A 307 -8.62 14.40 -13.05
N PHE A 308 -8.61 14.37 -11.71
CA PHE A 308 -9.39 13.44 -10.90
C PHE A 308 -10.87 13.83 -10.73
N GLY A 309 -11.30 14.95 -11.31
CA GLY A 309 -12.68 15.44 -11.27
C GLY A 309 -12.95 16.52 -10.23
N TYR A 310 -11.93 17.03 -9.52
CA TYR A 310 -12.12 18.13 -8.58
C TYR A 310 -12.36 19.45 -9.33
N ALA A 311 -13.26 20.28 -8.82
CA ALA A 311 -13.37 21.66 -9.28
C ALA A 311 -12.02 22.40 -9.08
N PRO A 312 -11.60 23.33 -9.97
CA PRO A 312 -10.26 23.94 -9.90
C PRO A 312 -9.94 24.66 -8.57
N SER A 313 -10.93 25.22 -7.88
CA SER A 313 -10.76 25.80 -6.54
C SER A 313 -10.55 24.72 -5.48
N ALA A 314 -11.37 23.66 -5.50
CA ALA A 314 -11.26 22.52 -4.60
C ALA A 314 -9.93 21.79 -4.80
N ALA A 315 -9.51 21.55 -6.05
CA ALA A 315 -8.23 20.91 -6.37
C ALA A 315 -7.03 21.67 -5.77
N ARG A 316 -7.01 23.01 -5.90
CA ARG A 316 -5.98 23.86 -5.30
C ARG A 316 -6.01 23.84 -3.77
N ALA A 317 -7.21 23.88 -3.18
CA ALA A 317 -7.38 23.80 -1.73
C ALA A 317 -6.88 22.46 -1.19
N THR A 318 -7.34 21.34 -1.76
CA THR A 318 -6.92 19.99 -1.38
C THR A 318 -5.40 19.79 -1.53
N ALA A 319 -4.81 20.26 -2.64
CA ALA A 319 -3.36 20.18 -2.85
C ALA A 319 -2.58 20.88 -1.73
N ARG A 320 -3.02 22.09 -1.36
CA ARG A 320 -2.41 22.84 -0.27
C ARG A 320 -2.60 22.14 1.07
N GLU A 321 -3.82 21.71 1.40
CA GLU A 321 -4.12 21.08 2.69
C GLU A 321 -3.37 19.77 2.87
N ARG A 322 -3.23 18.97 1.82
CA ARG A 322 -2.49 17.72 1.85
C ARG A 322 -0.98 17.91 2.01
N LEU A 323 -0.41 18.91 1.35
CA LEU A 323 0.98 19.28 1.58
C LEU A 323 1.21 19.77 3.02
N VAL A 324 0.29 20.56 3.59
CA VAL A 324 0.39 20.97 4.99
C VAL A 324 0.35 19.76 5.93
N ASP A 325 -0.57 18.82 5.72
CA ASP A 325 -0.69 17.61 6.56
C ASP A 325 0.57 16.75 6.47
N MET A 326 1.04 16.45 5.25
CA MET A 326 2.26 15.66 5.01
C MET A 326 3.51 16.31 5.60
N LEU A 327 3.71 17.61 5.41
CA LEU A 327 4.88 18.29 5.98
C LEU A 327 4.80 18.42 7.50
N SER A 328 3.60 18.44 8.07
CA SER A 328 3.41 18.47 9.54
C SER A 328 3.83 17.15 10.20
N THR A 329 3.88 16.04 9.46
CA THR A 329 4.38 14.74 9.95
C THR A 329 5.85 14.49 9.60
N ALA A 330 6.40 15.22 8.63
CA ALA A 330 7.83 15.19 8.31
C ALA A 330 8.71 15.73 9.45
N HIS A 331 9.88 15.12 9.63
CA HIS A 331 10.94 15.53 10.57
C HIS A 331 10.51 15.58 12.05
N LYS A 332 9.49 14.83 12.46
CA LYS A 332 8.97 14.86 13.85
C LYS A 332 9.94 14.39 14.95
N CYS A 333 11.11 13.86 14.61
CA CYS A 333 12.14 13.49 15.57
C CYS A 333 13.12 14.64 15.92
N GLY A 334 13.03 15.80 15.27
CA GLY A 334 14.00 16.90 15.44
C GLY A 334 13.38 18.29 15.40
#